data_AF-A0A1F5R778-F1
#
_entry.id   AF-A0A1F5R778-F1
#
_cell.length_a   1.000
_cell.length_b   1.000
_cell.length_c   1.000
_cell.angle_alpha   90.00
_cell.angle_beta   90.00
_cell.angle_gamma   90.00
#
_symmetry.space_group_name_H-M   'P 1'
#
loop_
_entity.id
_entity.type
_entity.pdbx_description
1 polymer ?
#
loop_
_entity_poly.entity_id
_entity_poly.type
_entity_poly.pdbx_seq_one_letter_code
_entity_poly.pdbx_strand_id
1 'polypeptide(L)'
;MNLISRWEINKVVCHSREDGNLGLDACLHRHDNHFISCLKRNTSTIFSITALIFFANPCQAATKTFIREYTYQASDYDSRLTCQAIALSEVKRLLLEEIGTYLVSGTTVQNGMVVSDDISVYTAGAVQTKVMDQRWDGKTYWLKAQIQADPDSVSTAVARLREDKTKTRELESLKASSEKALAEIAKLNKALERASSDNSRFADQIKYLQSAQKLSAVQSAQQGLAALESGDATTALTAFTRSLEADPNDAISLVNRGIAYARLNDHKKAVPDYDRALKASANDHRIYYNRGIAYYHLKEYTQALNDFNRSLLLKPDNSKTYFNRALTYEKMGNWKLAQLDYSKAIKLDPTDIQAYNNRGAVYLQQKLYAKAVTDFNKMIEIDPTFSDGYLNRAGVHAIRGDMAAALADARKAAQLGSAEAKLLLERLGQ
;
A
#
# COMPACT_ATOMS: atom_id res chain seq x y z
N MET A 1 -14.14 -30.28 -40.03
CA MET A 1 -13.73 -31.69 -40.21
C MET A 1 -12.23 -31.74 -40.04
N ASN A 2 -11.70 -32.64 -39.20
CA ASN A 2 -10.28 -32.80 -38.78
C ASN A 2 -9.71 -31.65 -37.89
N LEU A 3 -9.38 -31.86 -36.59
CA LEU A 3 -8.26 -32.61 -35.95
C LEU A 3 -6.93 -31.81 -36.04
N ILE A 4 -6.11 -31.54 -34.98
CA ILE A 4 -6.04 -31.90 -33.54
C ILE A 4 -5.32 -30.78 -32.74
N SER A 5 -5.62 -30.56 -31.45
CA SER A 5 -4.59 -30.28 -30.42
C SER A 5 -5.01 -30.78 -29.03
N ARG A 6 -4.04 -31.24 -28.25
CA ARG A 6 -4.18 -32.11 -27.06
C ARG A 6 -3.52 -31.40 -25.88
N TRP A 7 -4.20 -31.29 -24.73
CA TRP A 7 -3.59 -30.81 -23.49
C TRP A 7 -3.89 -31.78 -22.35
N GLU A 8 -2.84 -32.14 -21.62
CA GLU A 8 -2.89 -33.08 -20.52
C GLU A 8 -3.48 -32.41 -19.27
N ILE A 9 -4.49 -33.05 -18.68
CA ILE A 9 -5.00 -32.67 -17.37
C ILE A 9 -4.35 -33.60 -16.35
N ASN A 10 -3.47 -33.06 -15.51
CA ASN A 10 -3.04 -33.72 -14.28
C ASN A 10 -4.23 -33.76 -13.30
N LYS A 11 -5.14 -34.74 -13.50
CA LYS A 11 -6.20 -35.05 -12.54
C LYS A 11 -5.58 -35.77 -11.33
N VAL A 12 -5.50 -35.07 -10.21
CA VAL A 12 -5.54 -35.74 -8.90
C VAL A 12 -6.97 -36.26 -8.72
N VAL A 13 -7.14 -37.58 -8.79
CA VAL A 13 -8.45 -38.23 -8.73
C VAL A 13 -8.79 -38.57 -7.27
N CYS A 14 -9.65 -37.76 -6.64
CA CYS A 14 -10.35 -38.15 -5.42
C CYS A 14 -11.67 -38.83 -5.82
N HIS A 15 -11.82 -40.12 -5.53
CA HIS A 15 -13.08 -40.83 -5.71
C HIS A 15 -14.02 -40.54 -4.53
N SER A 16 -15.15 -39.89 -4.78
CA SER A 16 -16.33 -39.96 -3.92
C SER A 16 -17.31 -40.97 -4.54
N ARG A 17 -17.56 -42.09 -3.86
CA ARG A 17 -18.66 -42.99 -4.23
C ARG A 17 -19.98 -42.36 -3.81
N GLU A 18 -20.87 -42.18 -4.76
CA GLU A 18 -22.31 -42.08 -4.51
C GLU A 18 -22.90 -43.49 -4.64
N ASP A 19 -23.50 -44.00 -3.57
CA ASP A 19 -24.51 -45.06 -3.60
C ASP A 19 -25.79 -44.44 -3.01
N GLY A 20 -26.92 -44.61 -3.69
CA GLY A 20 -28.10 -43.74 -3.51
C GLY A 20 -29.29 -44.33 -2.77
N ASN A 21 -30.42 -43.63 -2.93
CA ASN A 21 -31.81 -43.95 -2.51
C ASN A 21 -32.22 -43.78 -1.04
N LEU A 22 -32.96 -42.69 -0.82
CA LEU A 22 -34.37 -42.66 -0.36
C LEU A 22 -34.79 -43.60 0.79
N GLY A 23 -35.13 -42.98 1.93
CA GLY A 23 -35.97 -43.57 2.97
C GLY A 23 -36.26 -42.59 4.10
N LEU A 24 -37.54 -42.37 4.42
CA LEU A 24 -37.94 -41.70 5.67
C LEU A 24 -37.67 -42.65 6.84
N ASP A 25 -37.17 -42.16 7.98
CA ASP A 25 -38.04 -41.93 9.15
C ASP A 25 -37.31 -41.50 10.45
N ALA A 26 -38.05 -40.70 11.22
CA ALA A 26 -38.20 -40.70 12.68
C ALA A 26 -37.01 -40.80 13.70
N CYS A 27 -37.08 -39.83 14.63
CA CYS A 27 -36.87 -39.98 16.09
C CYS A 27 -35.45 -40.08 16.70
N LEU A 28 -35.00 -38.91 17.18
CA LEU A 28 -34.25 -38.73 18.43
C LEU A 28 -34.82 -39.52 19.61
N HIS A 29 -33.98 -40.29 20.32
CA HIS A 29 -34.03 -40.62 21.77
C HIS A 29 -32.90 -41.64 22.08
N ARG A 30 -32.29 -41.78 23.28
CA ARG A 30 -32.17 -40.98 24.53
C ARG A 30 -31.23 -41.78 25.46
N HIS A 31 -30.46 -41.14 26.35
CA HIS A 31 -29.78 -41.80 27.51
C HIS A 31 -28.76 -42.93 27.17
N ASP A 32 -27.97 -43.47 28.10
CA ASP A 32 -27.15 -42.88 29.18
C ASP A 32 -26.11 -43.94 29.61
N ASN A 33 -25.16 -43.52 30.46
CA ASN A 33 -24.48 -44.34 31.47
C ASN A 33 -23.41 -45.38 31.04
N HIS A 34 -22.21 -45.12 31.55
CA HIS A 34 -21.34 -46.06 32.27
C HIS A 34 -21.26 -47.54 31.82
N PHE A 35 -20.03 -47.99 31.56
CA PHE A 35 -19.50 -49.12 32.34
C PHE A 35 -17.98 -49.02 32.55
N ILE A 36 -17.54 -49.35 33.77
CA ILE A 36 -16.15 -49.52 34.17
C ILE A 36 -15.83 -51.01 34.11
N SER A 37 -14.68 -51.42 33.56
CA SER A 37 -14.03 -52.67 33.98
C SER A 37 -12.50 -52.64 33.79
N CYS A 38 -11.79 -53.02 34.84
CA CYS A 38 -10.34 -53.12 34.92
C CYS A 38 -9.78 -54.24 34.05
N LEU A 39 -8.49 -54.14 33.64
CA LEU A 39 -7.61 -55.31 33.77
C LEU A 39 -6.10 -55.00 33.90
N LYS A 40 -5.59 -55.28 35.11
CA LYS A 40 -4.23 -55.69 35.54
C LYS A 40 -2.96 -54.84 35.26
N ARG A 41 -2.12 -54.83 36.30
CA ARG A 41 -0.78 -54.25 36.45
C ARG A 41 0.31 -55.32 36.21
N ASN A 42 1.57 -54.85 36.22
CA ASN A 42 2.87 -55.58 36.21
C ASN A 42 3.41 -55.97 34.82
N THR A 43 4.72 -55.85 34.51
CA THR A 43 5.87 -55.22 35.21
C THR A 43 7.03 -54.99 34.21
N SER A 44 7.74 -53.87 34.35
CA SER A 44 9.15 -53.62 33.95
C SER A 44 9.71 -54.25 32.65
N THR A 45 10.01 -53.43 31.64
CA THR A 45 11.35 -53.41 31.01
C THR A 45 11.60 -52.10 30.24
N ILE A 46 12.88 -51.75 30.12
CA ILE A 46 13.41 -50.49 29.54
C ILE A 46 13.36 -50.53 28.01
N PHE A 47 13.07 -49.42 27.31
CA PHE A 47 13.89 -48.90 26.20
C PHE A 47 13.43 -47.53 25.66
N SER A 48 14.41 -46.64 25.43
CA SER A 48 14.40 -45.43 24.59
C SER A 48 13.27 -44.39 24.69
N ILE A 49 13.62 -43.24 25.28
CA ILE A 49 12.92 -41.96 25.04
C ILE A 49 13.27 -41.47 23.63
N THR A 50 12.40 -41.71 22.65
CA THR A 50 12.37 -40.89 21.43
C THR A 50 11.47 -39.69 21.69
N ALA A 51 12.10 -38.52 21.84
CA ALA A 51 11.37 -37.25 21.91
C ALA A 51 10.64 -37.03 20.58
N LEU A 52 9.32 -37.25 20.58
CA LEU A 52 8.42 -36.82 19.53
C LEU A 52 8.38 -35.29 19.56
N ILE A 53 9.35 -34.68 18.87
CA ILE A 53 9.30 -33.29 18.48
C ILE A 53 8.04 -33.16 17.62
N PHE A 54 6.99 -32.59 18.21
CA PHE A 54 5.89 -32.02 17.46
C PHE A 54 6.46 -30.92 16.57
N PHE A 55 6.88 -31.28 15.36
CA PHE A 55 6.97 -30.35 14.26
C PHE A 55 5.55 -29.89 13.96
N ALA A 56 5.11 -28.88 14.73
CA ALA A 56 4.07 -27.99 14.30
C ALA A 56 4.60 -27.26 13.07
N ASN A 57 4.51 -27.91 11.90
CA ASN A 57 4.67 -27.24 10.63
C ASN A 57 3.65 -26.10 10.63
N PRO A 58 4.07 -24.81 10.59
CA PRO A 58 3.12 -23.76 10.34
C PRO A 58 2.47 -24.07 9.00
N CYS A 59 1.15 -24.21 9.00
CA CYS A 59 0.39 -24.43 7.77
C CYS A 59 0.43 -23.12 6.98
N GLN A 60 1.52 -22.92 6.23
CA GLN A 60 1.65 -21.81 5.29
C GLN A 60 0.51 -21.92 4.28
N ALA A 61 -0.31 -20.87 4.19
CA ALA A 61 -1.43 -20.85 3.28
C ALA A 61 -0.90 -20.80 1.85
N ALA A 62 -0.94 -21.93 1.15
CA ALA A 62 -0.28 -22.07 -0.15
C ALA A 62 -0.79 -21.03 -1.17
N THR A 63 0.13 -20.25 -1.73
CA THR A 63 -0.15 -19.22 -2.75
C THR A 63 -1.04 -19.80 -3.87
N LYS A 64 -2.21 -19.20 -4.08
CA LYS A 64 -3.13 -19.64 -5.13
C LYS A 64 -3.03 -18.81 -6.39
N THR A 65 -3.24 -19.51 -7.50
CA THR A 65 -3.26 -18.94 -8.84
C THR A 65 -4.68 -19.03 -9.39
N PHE A 66 -5.24 -17.87 -9.73
CA PHE A 66 -6.54 -17.72 -10.34
C PHE A 66 -6.36 -17.31 -11.80
N ILE A 67 -7.12 -17.93 -12.70
CA ILE A 67 -7.08 -17.66 -14.13
C ILE A 67 -8.51 -17.46 -14.61
N ARG A 68 -8.74 -16.41 -15.38
CA ARG A 68 -10.03 -16.13 -16.02
C ARG A 68 -9.83 -15.78 -17.48
N GLU A 69 -10.73 -16.33 -18.29
CA GLU A 69 -10.91 -16.00 -19.69
C GLU A 69 -12.19 -15.19 -19.83
N TYR A 70 -12.13 -14.13 -20.64
CA TYR A 70 -13.27 -13.27 -20.93
C TYR A 70 -13.32 -12.95 -22.41
N THR A 71 -14.53 -12.90 -22.96
CA THR A 71 -14.78 -12.59 -24.36
C THR A 71 -15.69 -11.37 -24.42
N TYR A 72 -15.19 -10.29 -25.02
CA TYR A 72 -15.95 -9.07 -25.27
C TYR A 72 -16.37 -9.04 -26.75
N GLN A 73 -17.65 -8.78 -27.00
CA GLN A 73 -18.16 -8.50 -28.34
C GLN A 73 -17.96 -7.00 -28.61
N ALA A 74 -17.11 -6.69 -29.58
CA ALA A 74 -16.73 -5.34 -29.93
C ALA A 74 -17.87 -4.65 -30.71
N SER A 75 -18.15 -3.41 -30.35
CA SER A 75 -18.94 -2.50 -31.19
C SER A 75 -18.19 -2.16 -32.48
N ASP A 76 -18.88 -1.74 -33.54
CA ASP A 76 -18.24 -1.22 -34.77
C ASP A 76 -17.30 -0.02 -34.50
N TYR A 77 -17.45 0.62 -33.33
CA TYR A 77 -16.66 1.76 -32.86
C TYR A 77 -15.54 1.40 -31.89
N ASP A 78 -15.45 0.13 -31.48
CA ASP A 78 -14.44 -0.30 -30.53
C ASP A 78 -13.07 -0.47 -31.18
N SER A 79 -12.08 0.19 -30.58
CA SER A 79 -10.68 -0.06 -30.88
C SER A 79 -10.17 -1.26 -30.09
N ARG A 80 -9.00 -1.79 -30.48
CA ARG A 80 -8.26 -2.76 -29.65
C ARG A 80 -8.09 -2.30 -28.21
N LEU A 81 -7.85 -1.00 -28.01
CA LEU A 81 -7.58 -0.40 -26.69
C LEU A 81 -8.83 -0.30 -25.83
N THR A 82 -9.98 0.03 -26.41
CA THR A 82 -11.26 0.08 -25.68
C THR A 82 -11.74 -1.32 -25.33
N CYS A 83 -11.66 -2.26 -26.28
CA CYS A 83 -11.88 -3.69 -26.03
C CYS A 83 -10.99 -4.22 -24.89
N GLN A 84 -9.68 -3.93 -24.95
CA GLN A 84 -8.72 -4.35 -23.93
C GLN A 84 -9.05 -3.75 -22.56
N ALA A 85 -9.40 -2.46 -22.50
CA ALA A 85 -9.78 -1.81 -21.25
C ALA A 85 -11.05 -2.44 -20.65
N ILE A 86 -12.11 -2.62 -21.44
CA ILE A 86 -13.37 -3.22 -20.97
C ILE A 86 -13.14 -4.66 -20.50
N ALA A 87 -12.51 -5.50 -21.34
CA ALA A 87 -12.24 -6.89 -21.00
C ALA A 87 -11.34 -7.03 -19.76
N LEU A 88 -10.33 -6.17 -19.60
CA LEU A 88 -9.44 -6.20 -18.43
C LEU A 88 -10.16 -5.77 -17.15
N SER A 89 -11.10 -4.81 -17.21
CA SER A 89 -11.93 -4.45 -16.06
C SER A 89 -12.82 -5.61 -15.60
N GLU A 90 -13.49 -6.28 -16.55
CA GLU A 90 -14.38 -7.40 -16.26
C GLU A 90 -13.60 -8.61 -15.71
N VAL A 91 -12.46 -8.96 -16.32
CA VAL A 91 -11.57 -10.02 -15.80
C VAL A 91 -11.04 -9.68 -14.41
N LYS A 92 -10.65 -8.43 -14.15
CA LYS A 92 -10.25 -7.98 -12.82
C LYS A 92 -11.38 -8.15 -11.80
N ARG A 93 -12.62 -7.76 -12.13
CA ARG A 93 -13.76 -7.94 -11.24
C ARG A 93 -13.97 -9.41 -10.89
N LEU A 94 -14.05 -10.28 -11.91
CA LEU A 94 -14.26 -11.73 -11.73
C LEU A 94 -13.14 -12.41 -10.91
N LEU A 95 -11.89 -11.98 -11.11
CA LEU A 95 -10.76 -12.49 -10.31
C LEU A 95 -10.82 -11.97 -8.86
N LEU A 96 -11.17 -10.69 -8.64
CA LEU A 96 -11.30 -10.13 -7.29
C LEU A 96 -12.48 -10.74 -6.51
N GLU A 97 -13.60 -11.06 -7.18
CA GLU A 97 -14.71 -11.84 -6.62
C GLU A 97 -14.25 -13.24 -6.17
N GLU A 98 -13.51 -13.96 -7.02
CA GLU A 98 -12.97 -15.29 -6.71
C GLU A 98 -11.92 -15.25 -5.58
N ILE A 99 -11.07 -14.23 -5.56
CA ILE A 99 -10.10 -13.98 -4.48
C ILE A 99 -10.82 -13.62 -3.18
N GLY A 100 -11.86 -12.80 -3.23
CA GLY A 100 -12.69 -12.45 -2.08
C GLY A 100 -13.37 -13.66 -1.44
N THR A 101 -13.84 -14.62 -2.24
CA THR A 101 -14.37 -15.90 -1.72
C THR A 101 -13.28 -16.84 -1.19
N TYR A 102 -12.04 -16.75 -1.71
CA TYR A 102 -10.92 -17.56 -1.23
C TYR A 102 -10.27 -17.04 0.07
N LEU A 103 -10.23 -15.72 0.29
CA LEU A 103 -9.57 -15.08 1.44
C LEU A 103 -10.34 -15.19 2.77
N VAL A 104 -11.27 -16.13 2.91
CA VAL A 104 -12.07 -16.31 4.13
C VAL A 104 -12.07 -17.78 4.59
N SER A 105 -11.18 -18.09 5.55
CA SER A 105 -11.35 -19.25 6.45
C SER A 105 -11.00 -18.84 7.89
N GLY A 106 -11.82 -17.94 8.44
CA GLY A 106 -11.61 -17.31 9.75
C GLY A 106 -12.62 -16.19 10.00
N THR A 107 -13.88 -16.55 10.25
CA THR A 107 -14.98 -15.61 10.51
C THR A 107 -14.80 -14.89 11.84
N THR A 108 -14.13 -13.74 11.83
CA THR A 108 -14.12 -12.79 12.96
C THR A 108 -15.11 -11.67 12.67
N VAL A 109 -16.29 -11.76 13.28
CA VAL A 109 -17.31 -10.71 13.21
C VAL A 109 -16.94 -9.57 14.15
N GLN A 110 -16.52 -8.43 13.61
CA GLN A 110 -16.58 -7.15 14.34
C GLN A 110 -17.85 -6.41 13.91
N ASN A 111 -18.71 -6.07 14.89
CA ASN A 111 -19.93 -5.27 14.70
C ASN A 111 -20.92 -5.77 13.63
N GLY A 112 -20.98 -7.08 13.37
CA GLY A 112 -22.10 -7.72 12.67
C GLY A 112 -22.07 -7.72 11.13
N MET A 113 -20.96 -7.34 10.49
CA MET A 113 -20.86 -7.30 9.01
C MET A 113 -19.89 -8.35 8.45
N VAL A 114 -20.24 -8.90 7.27
CA VAL A 114 -19.43 -9.86 6.50
C VAL A 114 -18.87 -9.15 5.26
N VAL A 115 -17.64 -9.50 4.88
CA VAL A 115 -16.65 -8.53 4.34
C VAL A 115 -16.15 -8.93 2.94
N SER A 116 -16.97 -9.56 2.08
CA SER A 116 -16.54 -10.00 0.73
C SER A 116 -16.18 -8.82 -0.18
N ASP A 117 -17.07 -7.83 -0.23
CA ASP A 117 -16.99 -6.70 -1.15
C ASP A 117 -15.88 -5.73 -0.70
N ASP A 118 -15.78 -5.54 0.62
CA ASP A 118 -14.66 -4.86 1.28
C ASP A 118 -13.32 -5.52 0.93
N ILE A 119 -13.16 -6.84 1.10
CA ILE A 119 -11.93 -7.54 0.70
C ILE A 119 -11.63 -7.31 -0.78
N SER A 120 -12.64 -7.34 -1.65
CA SER A 120 -12.49 -7.07 -3.09
C SER A 120 -12.09 -5.61 -3.39
N VAL A 121 -12.50 -4.64 -2.56
CA VAL A 121 -12.05 -3.23 -2.62
C VAL A 121 -10.60 -3.10 -2.14
N TYR A 122 -10.25 -3.65 -0.98
CA TYR A 122 -8.89 -3.55 -0.42
C TYR A 122 -7.85 -4.39 -1.17
N THR A 123 -8.27 -5.38 -1.96
CA THR A 123 -7.38 -6.14 -2.86
C THR A 123 -7.18 -5.48 -4.23
N ALA A 124 -8.05 -4.54 -4.62
CA ALA A 124 -7.91 -3.81 -5.87
C ALA A 124 -6.68 -2.87 -5.83
N GLY A 125 -5.61 -3.26 -6.51
CA GLY A 125 -4.31 -2.56 -6.51
C GLY A 125 -3.23 -3.33 -5.76
N ALA A 126 -3.58 -4.03 -4.68
CA ALA A 126 -2.67 -4.91 -3.95
C ALA A 126 -2.27 -6.16 -4.77
N VAL A 127 -3.18 -6.63 -5.64
CA VAL A 127 -2.97 -7.87 -6.41
C VAL A 127 -2.79 -7.59 -7.90
N GLN A 128 -1.68 -8.08 -8.47
CA GLN A 128 -1.30 -7.80 -9.86
C GLN A 128 -1.98 -8.74 -10.86
N THR A 129 -2.70 -8.16 -11.83
CA THR A 129 -3.28 -8.90 -12.96
C THR A 129 -2.28 -9.03 -14.10
N LYS A 130 -1.81 -10.25 -14.36
CA LYS A 130 -0.96 -10.58 -15.50
C LYS A 130 -1.81 -11.01 -16.68
N VAL A 131 -1.79 -10.25 -17.77
CA VAL A 131 -2.36 -10.72 -19.05
C VAL A 131 -1.50 -11.89 -19.56
N MET A 132 -2.13 -13.04 -19.79
CA MET A 132 -1.47 -14.25 -20.29
C MET A 132 -1.56 -14.34 -21.81
N ASP A 133 -2.74 -14.09 -22.36
CA ASP A 133 -3.03 -14.14 -23.80
C ASP A 133 -4.11 -13.10 -24.14
N GLN A 134 -4.05 -12.56 -25.35
CA GLN A 134 -5.01 -11.61 -25.87
C GLN A 134 -5.06 -11.65 -27.40
N ARG A 135 -6.25 -11.75 -27.96
CA ARG A 135 -6.48 -11.77 -29.42
C ARG A 135 -7.69 -10.92 -29.80
N TRP A 136 -7.66 -10.38 -31.02
CA TRP A 136 -8.70 -9.54 -31.59
C TRP A 136 -8.79 -9.82 -33.09
N ASP A 137 -10.00 -10.03 -33.61
CA ASP A 137 -10.27 -10.30 -35.04
C ASP A 137 -11.01 -9.13 -35.74
N GLY A 138 -11.18 -8.02 -35.03
CA GLY A 138 -11.99 -6.87 -35.46
C GLY A 138 -13.40 -6.82 -34.86
N LYS A 139 -13.98 -7.96 -34.43
CA LYS A 139 -15.36 -8.04 -33.89
C LYS A 139 -15.47 -8.66 -32.50
N THR A 140 -14.55 -9.56 -32.16
CA THR A 140 -14.47 -10.18 -30.84
C THR A 140 -13.08 -9.96 -30.27
N TYR A 141 -13.04 -9.59 -29.00
CA TYR A 141 -11.81 -9.50 -28.22
C TYR A 141 -11.80 -10.57 -27.15
N TRP A 142 -10.76 -11.40 -27.14
CA TRP A 142 -10.58 -12.42 -26.10
C TRP A 142 -9.40 -12.03 -25.23
N LEU A 143 -9.58 -12.15 -23.92
CA LEU A 143 -8.58 -11.89 -22.90
C LEU A 143 -8.46 -13.09 -21.97
N LYS A 144 -7.25 -13.57 -21.75
CA LYS A 144 -6.90 -14.49 -20.68
C LYS A 144 -5.98 -13.77 -19.71
N ALA A 145 -6.37 -13.66 -18.45
CA ALA A 145 -5.52 -13.09 -17.42
C ALA A 145 -5.46 -13.96 -16.17
N GLN A 146 -4.38 -13.76 -15.44
CA GLN A 146 -4.01 -14.50 -14.25
C GLN A 146 -3.79 -13.52 -13.11
N ILE A 147 -4.21 -13.92 -11.92
CA ILE A 147 -3.78 -13.31 -10.66
C ILE A 147 -3.17 -14.41 -9.80
N GLN A 148 -2.06 -14.09 -9.11
CA GLN A 148 -1.55 -14.89 -8.01
C GLN A 148 -1.85 -14.15 -6.71
N ALA A 149 -2.50 -14.85 -5.78
CA ALA A 149 -2.84 -14.34 -4.45
C ALA A 149 -2.15 -15.21 -3.40
N ASP A 150 -1.21 -14.59 -2.69
CA ASP A 150 -0.61 -15.12 -1.49
C ASP A 150 -1.40 -14.60 -0.27
N PRO A 151 -2.06 -15.45 0.55
CA PRO A 151 -2.95 -14.99 1.62
C PRO A 151 -2.26 -14.09 2.66
N ASP A 152 -0.99 -14.34 2.97
CA ASP A 152 -0.22 -13.56 3.95
C ASP A 152 0.17 -12.18 3.37
N SER A 153 0.63 -12.14 2.12
CA SER A 153 0.89 -10.88 1.40
C SER A 153 -0.37 -10.04 1.24
N VAL A 154 -1.50 -10.68 0.90
CA VAL A 154 -2.78 -9.99 0.70
C VAL A 154 -3.35 -9.49 2.02
N SER A 155 -3.38 -10.29 3.07
CA SER A 155 -3.83 -9.85 4.40
C SER A 155 -2.96 -8.71 4.94
N THR A 156 -1.64 -8.75 4.71
CA THR A 156 -0.71 -7.66 5.02
C THR A 156 -1.05 -6.38 4.24
N ALA A 157 -1.35 -6.48 2.94
CA ALA A 157 -1.75 -5.33 2.13
C ALA A 157 -3.09 -4.73 2.58
N VAL A 158 -4.09 -5.58 2.86
CA VAL A 158 -5.39 -5.17 3.40
C VAL A 158 -5.25 -4.50 4.76
N ALA A 159 -4.39 -5.01 5.65
CA ALA A 159 -4.10 -4.39 6.95
C ALA A 159 -3.52 -2.97 6.78
N ARG A 160 -2.50 -2.81 5.92
CA ARG A 160 -1.90 -1.49 5.59
C ARG A 160 -2.92 -0.52 5.01
N LEU A 161 -3.82 -0.99 4.13
CA LEU A 161 -4.86 -0.16 3.54
C LEU A 161 -6.01 0.20 4.49
N ARG A 162 -6.25 -0.60 5.55
CA ARG A 162 -7.17 -0.24 6.65
C ARG A 162 -6.59 0.86 7.56
N GLU A 163 -5.27 0.89 7.71
CA GLU A 163 -4.55 1.95 8.43
C GLU A 163 -4.49 3.25 7.61
N ASP A 164 -4.13 3.18 6.32
CA ASP A 164 -4.14 4.34 5.41
C ASP A 164 -5.53 4.57 4.78
N LYS A 165 -6.43 5.13 5.60
CA LYS A 165 -7.77 5.61 5.22
C LYS A 165 -7.79 6.52 3.99
N THR A 166 -6.66 7.10 3.59
CA THR A 166 -6.57 8.00 2.43
C THR A 166 -6.35 7.23 1.14
N LYS A 167 -5.46 6.23 1.13
CA LYS A 167 -5.38 5.29 0.01
C LYS A 167 -6.69 4.55 -0.22
N THR A 168 -7.39 4.16 0.86
CA THR A 168 -8.75 3.58 0.77
C THR A 168 -9.66 4.45 -0.10
N ARG A 169 -9.78 5.74 0.25
CA ARG A 169 -10.66 6.69 -0.45
C ARG A 169 -10.25 6.95 -1.90
N GLU A 170 -8.96 6.94 -2.20
CA GLU A 170 -8.47 7.07 -3.58
C GLU A 170 -8.83 5.84 -4.42
N LEU A 171 -8.65 4.64 -3.87
CA LEU A 171 -9.04 3.39 -4.53
C LEU A 171 -10.56 3.27 -4.70
N GLU A 172 -11.34 3.61 -3.68
CA GLU A 172 -12.81 3.68 -3.76
C GLU A 172 -13.29 4.68 -4.82
N SER A 173 -12.71 5.88 -4.86
CA SER A 173 -13.04 6.92 -5.84
C SER A 173 -12.72 6.46 -7.28
N LEU A 174 -11.57 5.83 -7.49
CA LEU A 174 -11.20 5.26 -8.79
C LEU A 174 -12.11 4.07 -9.17
N LYS A 175 -12.44 3.17 -8.23
CA LYS A 175 -13.40 2.07 -8.46
C LYS A 175 -14.76 2.61 -8.89
N ALA A 176 -15.34 3.53 -8.13
CA ALA A 176 -16.63 4.15 -8.45
C ALA A 176 -16.61 4.90 -9.80
N SER A 177 -15.47 5.49 -10.17
CA SER A 177 -15.29 6.14 -11.48
C SER A 177 -15.20 5.12 -12.62
N SER A 178 -14.52 3.99 -12.42
CA SER A 178 -14.46 2.86 -13.35
C SER A 178 -15.85 2.26 -13.61
N GLU A 179 -16.60 2.01 -12.54
CA GLU A 179 -17.96 1.43 -12.61
C GLU A 179 -18.94 2.36 -13.34
N LYS A 180 -18.89 3.67 -13.06
CA LYS A 180 -19.69 4.67 -13.80
C LYS A 180 -19.33 4.71 -15.29
N ALA A 181 -18.04 4.64 -15.63
CA ALA A 181 -17.61 4.60 -17.02
C ALA A 181 -18.10 3.33 -17.74
N LEU A 182 -17.98 2.16 -17.11
CA LEU A 182 -18.49 0.88 -17.65
C LEU A 182 -20.01 0.89 -17.83
N ALA A 183 -20.76 1.42 -16.86
CA ALA A 183 -22.21 1.53 -16.95
C ALA A 183 -22.65 2.45 -18.09
N GLU A 184 -21.98 3.59 -18.30
CA GLU A 184 -22.30 4.50 -19.39
C GLU A 184 -21.89 3.91 -20.76
N ILE A 185 -20.75 3.23 -20.87
CA ILE A 185 -20.34 2.45 -22.06
C ILE A 185 -21.41 1.41 -22.43
N ALA A 186 -21.87 0.61 -21.47
CA ALA A 186 -22.89 -0.42 -21.69
C ALA A 186 -24.26 0.16 -22.08
N LYS A 187 -24.62 1.33 -21.54
CA LYS A 187 -25.83 2.08 -21.89
C LYS A 187 -25.74 2.69 -23.29
N LEU A 188 -24.60 3.26 -23.66
CA LEU A 188 -24.36 3.88 -24.96
C LEU A 188 -24.29 2.84 -26.08
N ASN A 189 -23.70 1.66 -25.85
CA ASN A 189 -23.77 0.55 -26.82
C ASN A 189 -25.23 0.17 -27.15
N LYS A 190 -26.09 0.01 -26.13
CA LYS A 190 -27.54 -0.24 -26.33
C LYS A 190 -28.28 0.93 -27.00
N ALA A 191 -27.80 2.16 -26.86
CA ALA A 191 -28.36 3.32 -27.56
C ALA A 191 -27.95 3.33 -29.04
N LEU A 192 -26.68 3.05 -29.33
CA LEU A 192 -26.13 2.97 -30.69
C LEU A 192 -26.77 1.84 -31.51
N GLU A 193 -27.06 0.68 -30.91
CA GLU A 193 -27.83 -0.41 -31.52
C GLU A 193 -29.26 0.00 -31.93
N ARG A 194 -29.84 0.99 -31.24
CA ARG A 194 -31.24 1.44 -31.42
C ARG A 194 -31.34 2.77 -32.19
N ALA A 195 -30.23 3.41 -32.51
CA ALA A 195 -30.20 4.74 -33.12
C ALA A 195 -30.66 4.67 -34.58
N SER A 196 -31.86 5.18 -34.85
CA SER A 196 -32.47 5.21 -36.19
C SER A 196 -32.06 6.42 -37.05
N SER A 197 -31.39 7.42 -36.47
CA SER A 197 -30.93 8.62 -37.19
C SER A 197 -29.42 8.84 -37.01
N ASP A 198 -28.75 9.28 -38.08
CA ASP A 198 -27.30 9.50 -38.08
C ASP A 198 -26.87 10.58 -37.08
N ASN A 199 -27.67 11.64 -36.91
CA ASN A 199 -27.37 12.71 -35.94
C ASN A 199 -27.41 12.23 -34.49
N SER A 200 -28.41 11.42 -34.10
CA SER A 200 -28.44 10.82 -32.76
C SER A 200 -27.30 9.82 -32.56
N ARG A 201 -26.99 9.02 -33.60
CA ARG A 201 -25.93 8.02 -33.59
C ARG A 201 -24.55 8.66 -33.41
N PHE A 202 -24.27 9.74 -34.12
CA PHE A 202 -23.02 10.50 -34.00
C PHE A 202 -22.85 11.15 -32.61
N ALA A 203 -23.92 11.72 -32.05
CA ALA A 203 -23.88 12.32 -30.72
C ALA A 203 -23.59 11.28 -29.61
N ASP A 204 -24.16 10.08 -29.70
CA ASP A 204 -23.90 9.01 -28.73
C ASP A 204 -22.55 8.32 -28.96
N GLN A 205 -22.05 8.28 -30.21
CA GLN A 205 -20.70 7.81 -30.53
C GLN A 205 -19.61 8.69 -29.88
N ILE A 206 -19.77 10.02 -29.88
CA ILE A 206 -18.83 10.92 -29.19
C ILE A 206 -18.80 10.64 -27.69
N LYS A 207 -19.97 10.48 -27.05
CA LYS A 207 -20.07 10.12 -25.61
C LYS A 207 -19.44 8.76 -25.32
N TYR A 208 -19.58 7.80 -26.25
CA TYR A 208 -19.02 6.46 -26.12
C TYR A 208 -17.49 6.51 -26.05
N LEU A 209 -16.86 7.17 -27.04
CA LEU A 209 -15.42 7.33 -27.10
C LEU A 209 -14.87 8.08 -25.88
N GLN A 210 -15.54 9.15 -25.43
CA GLN A 210 -15.19 9.85 -24.20
C GLN A 210 -15.28 8.97 -22.95
N SER A 211 -16.29 8.11 -22.86
CA SER A 211 -16.48 7.21 -21.71
C SER A 211 -15.44 6.08 -21.68
N ALA A 212 -15.10 5.53 -22.85
CA ALA A 212 -14.04 4.54 -22.99
C ALA A 212 -12.64 5.12 -22.74
N GLN A 213 -12.39 6.38 -23.15
CA GLN A 213 -11.16 7.10 -22.82
C GLN A 213 -11.03 7.32 -21.30
N LYS A 214 -12.11 7.73 -20.61
CA LYS A 214 -12.14 7.85 -19.14
C LYS A 214 -11.87 6.53 -18.44
N LEU A 215 -12.41 5.41 -18.91
CA LEU A 215 -12.11 4.08 -18.37
C LEU A 215 -10.61 3.76 -18.46
N SER A 216 -9.99 4.02 -19.61
CA SER A 216 -8.55 3.85 -19.81
C SER A 216 -7.71 4.77 -18.90
N ALA A 217 -8.18 5.98 -18.63
CA ALA A 217 -7.56 6.91 -17.69
C ALA A 217 -7.54 6.36 -16.26
N VAL A 218 -8.71 5.92 -15.76
CA VAL A 218 -8.87 5.33 -14.42
C VAL A 218 -8.00 4.08 -14.24
N GLN A 219 -7.92 3.22 -15.27
CA GLN A 219 -7.02 2.06 -15.25
C GLN A 219 -5.54 2.47 -15.18
N SER A 220 -5.16 3.55 -15.87
CA SER A 220 -3.80 4.08 -15.83
C SER A 220 -3.48 4.68 -14.45
N ALA A 221 -4.43 5.38 -13.81
CA ALA A 221 -4.29 5.84 -12.44
C ALA A 221 -4.14 4.68 -11.42
N GLN A 222 -4.93 3.61 -11.57
CA GLN A 222 -4.80 2.40 -10.74
C GLN A 222 -3.42 1.73 -10.89
N GLN A 223 -2.91 1.62 -12.12
CA GLN A 223 -1.55 1.12 -12.37
C GLN A 223 -0.49 2.05 -11.73
N GLY A 224 -0.70 3.36 -11.80
CA GLY A 224 0.21 4.34 -11.20
C GLY A 224 0.27 4.24 -9.67
N LEU A 225 -0.88 4.03 -9.02
CA LEU A 225 -0.94 3.80 -7.57
C LEU A 225 -0.17 2.52 -7.20
N ALA A 226 -0.45 1.39 -7.85
CA ALA A 226 0.24 0.12 -7.58
C ALA A 226 1.77 0.24 -7.79
N ALA A 227 2.22 1.00 -8.79
CA ALA A 227 3.63 1.28 -9.01
C ALA A 227 4.25 2.17 -7.90
N LEU A 228 3.51 3.14 -7.34
CA LEU A 228 3.96 3.86 -6.14
C LEU A 228 4.03 2.96 -4.90
N GLU A 229 3.22 1.92 -4.80
CA GLU A 229 3.30 0.95 -3.69
C GLU A 229 4.51 0.02 -3.82
N SER A 230 4.83 -0.44 -5.03
CA SER A 230 6.05 -1.24 -5.30
C SER A 230 7.34 -0.41 -5.30
N GLY A 231 7.26 0.91 -5.16
CA GLY A 231 8.40 1.83 -5.17
C GLY A 231 8.85 2.30 -6.57
N ASP A 232 8.25 1.78 -7.64
CA ASP A 232 8.55 2.16 -9.02
C ASP A 232 7.91 3.51 -9.40
N ALA A 233 8.62 4.58 -9.05
CA ALA A 233 8.22 5.95 -9.40
C ALA A 233 8.22 6.22 -10.92
N THR A 234 8.96 5.45 -11.72
CA THR A 234 9.07 5.66 -13.18
C THR A 234 7.83 5.12 -13.91
N THR A 235 7.40 3.90 -13.56
CA THR A 235 6.13 3.34 -14.06
C THR A 235 4.96 4.17 -13.54
N ALA A 236 5.00 4.61 -12.27
CA ALA A 236 3.98 5.51 -11.72
C ALA A 236 3.84 6.82 -12.52
N LEU A 237 4.96 7.52 -12.75
CA LEU A 237 5.00 8.75 -13.53
C LEU A 237 4.40 8.57 -14.94
N THR A 238 4.76 7.47 -15.61
CA THR A 238 4.25 7.14 -16.95
C THR A 238 2.74 6.91 -16.92
N ALA A 239 2.26 6.12 -15.96
CA ALA A 239 0.85 5.75 -15.85
C ALA A 239 -0.05 6.94 -15.46
N PHE A 240 0.37 7.80 -14.53
CA PHE A 240 -0.37 9.03 -14.23
C PHE A 240 -0.31 10.06 -15.35
N THR A 241 0.77 10.12 -16.12
CA THR A 241 0.82 10.99 -17.31
C THR A 241 -0.23 10.58 -18.33
N ARG A 242 -0.34 9.28 -18.63
CA ARG A 242 -1.38 8.73 -19.50
C ARG A 242 -2.80 8.94 -18.96
N SER A 243 -3.00 8.89 -17.64
CA SER A 243 -4.28 9.25 -17.02
C SER A 243 -4.66 10.71 -17.29
N LEU A 244 -3.69 11.62 -17.11
CA LEU A 244 -3.87 13.07 -17.27
C LEU A 244 -3.94 13.55 -18.73
N GLU A 245 -3.62 12.70 -19.71
CA GLU A 245 -3.92 12.94 -21.13
C GLU A 245 -5.44 12.84 -21.42
N ALA A 246 -6.17 12.07 -20.61
CA ALA A 246 -7.60 11.82 -20.76
C ALA A 246 -8.46 12.65 -19.81
N ASP A 247 -8.04 12.84 -18.56
CA ASP A 247 -8.60 13.85 -17.65
C ASP A 247 -7.50 14.74 -17.07
N PRO A 248 -7.21 15.90 -17.69
CA PRO A 248 -6.17 16.81 -17.22
C PRO A 248 -6.41 17.41 -15.83
N ASN A 249 -7.59 17.24 -15.23
CA ASN A 249 -7.92 17.83 -13.94
C ASN A 249 -8.21 16.78 -12.84
N ASP A 250 -7.96 15.49 -13.09
CA ASP A 250 -8.06 14.47 -12.04
C ASP A 250 -7.07 14.75 -10.91
N ALA A 251 -7.61 15.15 -9.76
CA ALA A 251 -6.84 15.48 -8.57
C ALA A 251 -6.03 14.28 -8.05
N ILE A 252 -6.54 13.05 -8.18
CA ILE A 252 -5.83 11.85 -7.68
C ILE A 252 -4.57 11.62 -8.52
N SER A 253 -4.68 11.66 -9.84
CA SER A 253 -3.53 11.51 -10.75
C SER A 253 -2.56 12.68 -10.64
N LEU A 254 -3.02 13.92 -10.46
CA LEU A 254 -2.14 15.08 -10.25
C LEU A 254 -1.30 14.96 -8.97
N VAL A 255 -1.94 14.65 -7.83
CA VAL A 255 -1.22 14.48 -6.55
C VAL A 255 -0.21 13.34 -6.65
N ASN A 256 -0.63 12.19 -7.17
CA ASN A 256 0.24 11.03 -7.22
C ASN A 256 1.34 11.12 -8.29
N ARG A 257 1.14 11.87 -9.39
CA ARG A 257 2.22 12.23 -10.31
C ARG A 257 3.22 13.20 -9.69
N GLY A 258 2.75 14.18 -8.91
CA GLY A 258 3.63 15.03 -8.10
C GLY A 258 4.48 14.22 -7.12
N ILE A 259 3.91 13.19 -6.49
CA ILE A 259 4.64 12.26 -5.61
C ILE A 259 5.67 11.44 -6.41
N ALA A 260 5.32 10.95 -7.60
CA ALA A 260 6.24 10.23 -8.48
C ALA A 260 7.44 11.12 -8.88
N TYR A 261 7.19 12.37 -9.31
CA TYR A 261 8.24 13.35 -9.59
C TYR A 261 9.13 13.61 -8.36
N ALA A 262 8.54 13.79 -7.17
CA ALA A 262 9.30 14.04 -5.95
C ALA A 262 10.18 12.83 -5.55
N ARG A 263 9.72 11.60 -5.74
CA ARG A 263 10.54 10.38 -5.54
C ARG A 263 11.69 10.25 -6.53
N LEU A 264 11.54 10.81 -7.73
CA LEU A 264 12.59 10.93 -8.74
C LEU A 264 13.47 12.19 -8.55
N ASN A 265 13.32 12.90 -7.42
CA ASN A 265 13.98 14.18 -7.09
C ASN A 265 13.66 15.35 -8.04
N ASP A 266 12.67 15.22 -8.92
CA ASP A 266 12.22 16.29 -9.83
C ASP A 266 11.15 17.18 -9.16
N HIS A 267 11.53 17.82 -8.05
CA HIS A 267 10.64 18.69 -7.30
C HIS A 267 10.12 19.89 -8.12
N LYS A 268 10.86 20.29 -9.18
CA LYS A 268 10.45 21.35 -10.10
C LYS A 268 9.21 20.97 -10.92
N LYS A 269 9.11 19.72 -11.38
CA LYS A 269 7.90 19.22 -12.07
C LYS A 269 6.78 18.83 -11.11
N ALA A 270 7.10 18.50 -9.86
CA ALA A 270 6.09 18.17 -8.85
C ALA A 270 5.20 19.37 -8.46
N VAL A 271 5.78 20.57 -8.29
CA VAL A 271 5.03 21.77 -7.83
C VAL A 271 3.84 22.13 -8.74
N PRO A 272 3.97 22.24 -10.07
CA PRO A 272 2.85 22.55 -10.96
C PRO A 272 1.68 21.56 -10.91
N ASP A 273 1.94 20.28 -10.64
CA ASP A 273 0.88 19.29 -10.49
C ASP A 273 0.14 19.44 -9.16
N TYR A 274 0.85 19.74 -8.06
CA TYR A 274 0.23 20.10 -6.79
C TYR A 274 -0.57 21.41 -6.87
N ASP A 275 -0.09 22.41 -7.62
CA ASP A 275 -0.82 23.66 -7.88
C ASP A 275 -2.15 23.42 -8.60
N ARG A 276 -2.16 22.50 -9.58
CA ARG A 276 -3.38 22.09 -10.30
C ARG A 276 -4.29 21.28 -9.39
N ALA A 277 -3.75 20.35 -8.61
CA ALA A 277 -4.53 19.54 -7.68
C ALA A 277 -5.23 20.39 -6.60
N LEU A 278 -4.57 21.45 -6.11
CA LEU A 278 -5.17 22.41 -5.15
C LEU A 278 -6.31 23.24 -5.75
N LYS A 279 -6.37 23.44 -7.07
CA LYS A 279 -7.54 24.07 -7.72
C LYS A 279 -8.76 23.15 -7.72
N ALA A 280 -8.54 21.83 -7.76
CA ALA A 280 -9.61 20.82 -7.70
C ALA A 280 -9.98 20.43 -6.25
N SER A 281 -9.02 20.42 -5.31
CA SER A 281 -9.20 19.99 -3.92
C SER A 281 -8.42 20.88 -2.94
N ALA A 282 -8.91 22.11 -2.73
CA ALA A 282 -8.25 23.13 -1.91
C ALA A 282 -8.20 22.84 -0.39
N ASN A 283 -8.83 21.75 0.07
CA ASN A 283 -8.93 21.37 1.48
C ASN A 283 -8.20 20.05 1.82
N ASP A 284 -7.46 19.47 0.89
CA ASP A 284 -6.62 18.30 1.18
C ASP A 284 -5.25 18.73 1.73
N HIS A 285 -5.05 18.49 3.03
CA HIS A 285 -3.82 18.83 3.76
C HIS A 285 -2.57 18.19 3.13
N ARG A 286 -2.72 17.04 2.46
CA ARG A 286 -1.59 16.27 1.90
C ARG A 286 -0.95 16.96 0.72
N ILE A 287 -1.74 17.70 -0.07
CA ILE A 287 -1.23 18.41 -1.24
C ILE A 287 -0.33 19.55 -0.79
N TYR A 288 -0.76 20.32 0.22
CA TYR A 288 0.08 21.32 0.88
C TYR A 288 1.32 20.68 1.53
N TYR A 289 1.18 19.57 2.27
CA TYR A 289 2.34 18.87 2.86
C TYR A 289 3.38 18.44 1.81
N ASN A 290 2.94 17.80 0.71
CA ASN A 290 3.83 17.32 -0.34
C ASN A 290 4.44 18.46 -1.18
N ARG A 291 3.69 19.53 -1.45
CA ARG A 291 4.20 20.73 -2.13
C ARG A 291 5.17 21.51 -1.24
N GLY A 292 4.92 21.56 0.07
CA GLY A 292 5.85 22.10 1.07
C GLY A 292 7.18 21.34 1.11
N ILE A 293 7.15 20.01 1.02
CA ILE A 293 8.37 19.19 0.86
C ILE A 293 9.08 19.53 -0.45
N ALA A 294 8.36 19.64 -1.57
CA ALA A 294 8.96 20.01 -2.85
C ALA A 294 9.65 21.40 -2.77
N TYR A 295 8.99 22.41 -2.20
CA TYR A 295 9.59 23.73 -1.95
C TYR A 295 10.81 23.68 -1.02
N TYR A 296 10.79 22.85 0.03
CA TYR A 296 11.94 22.66 0.91
C TYR A 296 13.17 22.13 0.14
N HIS A 297 13.00 21.12 -0.72
CA HIS A 297 14.09 20.62 -1.57
C HIS A 297 14.55 21.63 -2.65
N LEU A 298 13.65 22.49 -3.11
CA LEU A 298 13.98 23.64 -3.99
C LEU A 298 14.66 24.80 -3.25
N LYS A 299 14.79 24.71 -1.91
CA LYS A 299 15.28 25.77 -1.00
C LYS A 299 14.36 27.02 -0.94
N GLU A 300 13.13 26.87 -1.38
CA GLU A 300 12.05 27.87 -1.31
C GLU A 300 11.38 27.84 0.07
N TYR A 301 12.17 28.07 1.12
CA TYR A 301 11.74 27.82 2.51
C TYR A 301 10.52 28.62 2.96
N THR A 302 10.32 29.85 2.47
CA THR A 302 9.12 30.66 2.78
C THR A 302 7.85 30.01 2.23
N GLN A 303 7.88 29.52 0.99
CA GLN A 303 6.79 28.79 0.36
C GLN A 303 6.52 27.48 1.11
N ALA A 304 7.58 26.75 1.48
CA ALA A 304 7.48 25.53 2.29
C ALA A 304 6.79 25.77 3.65
N LEU A 305 7.18 26.83 4.38
CA LEU A 305 6.53 27.21 5.64
C LEU A 305 5.05 27.55 5.46
N ASN A 306 4.68 28.31 4.42
CA ASN A 306 3.28 28.65 4.14
C ASN A 306 2.43 27.39 3.89
N ASP A 307 2.97 26.44 3.13
CA ASP A 307 2.31 25.15 2.85
C ASP A 307 2.22 24.26 4.09
N PHE A 308 3.28 24.13 4.89
CA PHE A 308 3.22 23.39 6.15
C PHE A 308 2.25 24.03 7.16
N ASN A 309 2.16 25.36 7.21
CA ASN A 309 1.16 26.07 8.01
C ASN A 309 -0.26 25.74 7.55
N ARG A 310 -0.52 25.72 6.22
CA ARG A 310 -1.83 25.39 5.67
C ARG A 310 -2.20 23.92 5.85
N SER A 311 -1.24 23.01 5.70
CA SER A 311 -1.40 21.58 6.05
C SER A 311 -1.78 21.41 7.53
N LEU A 312 -1.08 22.07 8.46
CA LEU A 312 -1.36 21.98 9.89
C LEU A 312 -2.68 22.65 10.32
N LEU A 313 -3.16 23.65 9.58
CA LEU A 313 -4.49 24.22 9.78
C LEU A 313 -5.59 23.21 9.42
N LEU A 314 -5.37 22.41 8.37
CA LEU A 314 -6.31 21.38 7.91
C LEU A 314 -6.17 20.06 8.70
N LYS A 315 -4.96 19.73 9.20
CA LYS A 315 -4.68 18.55 10.01
C LYS A 315 -3.69 18.87 11.17
N PRO A 316 -4.20 19.34 12.33
CA PRO A 316 -3.37 19.81 13.46
C PRO A 316 -2.62 18.72 14.23
N ASP A 317 -2.84 17.43 13.93
CA ASP A 317 -2.24 16.26 14.58
C ASP A 317 -1.19 15.55 13.70
N ASN A 318 -0.78 16.17 12.58
CA ASN A 318 0.19 15.57 11.66
C ASN A 318 1.65 15.76 12.14
N SER A 319 2.18 14.77 12.86
CA SER A 319 3.58 14.74 13.35
C SER A 319 4.61 15.06 12.27
N LYS A 320 4.49 14.39 11.10
CA LYS A 320 5.40 14.57 9.95
C LYS A 320 5.39 15.99 9.41
N THR A 321 4.27 16.71 9.46
CA THR A 321 4.22 18.11 9.03
C THR A 321 4.93 19.02 10.02
N TYR A 322 4.79 18.82 11.32
CA TYR A 322 5.60 19.54 12.32
C TYR A 322 7.10 19.26 12.14
N PHE A 323 7.49 18.01 11.94
CA PHE A 323 8.89 17.63 11.70
C PHE A 323 9.49 18.34 10.46
N ASN A 324 8.78 18.35 9.32
CA ASN A 324 9.27 19.02 8.11
C ASN A 324 9.25 20.56 8.23
N ARG A 325 8.30 21.12 8.97
CA ARG A 325 8.29 22.57 9.28
C ARG A 325 9.45 22.95 10.21
N ALA A 326 9.79 22.09 11.17
CA ALA A 326 10.96 22.26 12.04
C ALA A 326 12.27 22.22 11.25
N LEU A 327 12.45 21.23 10.36
CA LEU A 327 13.58 21.18 9.41
C LEU A 327 13.69 22.46 8.57
N THR A 328 12.56 23.01 8.13
CA THR A 328 12.53 24.25 7.35
C THR A 328 12.97 25.45 8.19
N TYR A 329 12.47 25.58 9.42
CA TYR A 329 12.94 26.60 10.36
C TYR A 329 14.44 26.45 10.68
N GLU A 330 14.94 25.22 10.83
CA GLU A 330 16.36 24.92 11.05
C GLU A 330 17.23 25.41 9.88
N LYS A 331 16.85 25.16 8.62
CA LYS A 331 17.58 25.69 7.44
C LYS A 331 17.54 27.21 7.31
N MET A 332 16.56 27.86 7.96
CA MET A 332 16.49 29.32 8.08
C MET A 332 17.17 29.88 9.34
N GLY A 333 17.82 29.05 10.17
CA GLY A 333 18.44 29.47 11.44
C GLY A 333 17.45 29.82 12.56
N ASN A 334 16.16 29.51 12.39
CA ASN A 334 15.08 29.79 13.34
C ASN A 334 14.98 28.71 14.43
N TRP A 335 16.10 28.46 15.13
CA TRP A 335 16.29 27.37 16.09
C TRP A 335 15.17 27.24 17.14
N LYS A 336 14.64 28.37 17.64
CA LYS A 336 13.56 28.39 18.64
C LYS A 336 12.23 27.85 18.10
N LEU A 337 11.90 28.14 16.83
CA LEU A 337 10.69 27.62 16.19
C LEU A 337 10.86 26.14 15.82
N ALA A 338 12.04 25.77 15.31
CA ALA A 338 12.38 24.36 15.05
C ALA A 338 12.25 23.49 16.32
N GLN A 339 12.77 23.95 17.45
CA GLN A 339 12.67 23.26 18.74
C GLN A 339 11.21 23.04 19.18
N LEU A 340 10.33 24.03 19.00
CA LEU A 340 8.91 23.94 19.35
C LEU A 340 8.20 22.91 18.46
N ASP A 341 8.44 22.95 17.15
CA ASP A 341 7.81 22.03 16.20
C ASP A 341 8.33 20.60 16.35
N TYR A 342 9.64 20.36 16.51
CA TYR A 342 10.16 19.03 16.85
C TYR A 342 9.55 18.50 18.16
N SER A 343 9.36 19.36 19.17
CA SER A 343 8.70 18.96 20.42
C SER A 343 7.22 18.60 20.25
N LYS A 344 6.54 19.25 19.30
CA LYS A 344 5.15 18.94 18.95
C LYS A 344 5.06 17.66 18.10
N ALA A 345 6.01 17.41 17.19
CA ALA A 345 6.16 16.16 16.46
C ALA A 345 6.36 14.98 17.42
N ILE A 346 7.34 15.06 18.34
CA ILE A 346 7.61 14.06 19.38
C ILE A 346 6.39 13.81 20.30
N LYS A 347 5.59 14.84 20.59
CA LYS A 347 4.36 14.66 21.39
C LYS A 347 3.27 13.87 20.64
N LEU A 348 3.28 13.92 19.31
CA LEU A 348 2.33 13.20 18.44
C LEU A 348 2.84 11.81 18.06
N ASP A 349 4.16 11.66 17.91
CA ASP A 349 4.87 10.40 17.69
C ASP A 349 6.06 10.29 18.66
N PRO A 350 5.87 9.67 19.84
CA PRO A 350 6.95 9.49 20.83
C PRO A 350 8.03 8.48 20.41
N THR A 351 7.91 7.86 19.24
CA THR A 351 8.85 6.86 18.71
C THR A 351 9.73 7.39 17.57
N ASP A 352 9.51 8.63 17.13
CA ASP A 352 10.28 9.27 16.06
C ASP A 352 11.71 9.63 16.51
N ILE A 353 12.64 8.68 16.36
CA ILE A 353 14.09 8.82 16.61
C ILE A 353 14.67 10.04 15.87
N GLN A 354 14.21 10.33 14.65
CA GLN A 354 14.74 11.44 13.85
C GLN A 354 14.32 12.79 14.42
N ALA A 355 13.10 12.90 14.96
CA ALA A 355 12.65 14.10 15.66
C ALA A 355 13.47 14.36 16.95
N TYR A 356 13.79 13.32 17.72
CA TYR A 356 14.71 13.44 18.87
C TYR A 356 16.11 13.86 18.42
N ASN A 357 16.66 13.23 17.38
CA ASN A 357 17.98 13.52 16.86
C ASN A 357 18.12 15.00 16.47
N ASN A 358 17.19 15.49 15.66
CA ASN A 358 17.25 16.86 15.15
C ASN A 358 16.95 17.89 16.26
N ARG A 359 16.07 17.57 17.22
CA ARG A 359 15.88 18.44 18.40
C ARG A 359 17.13 18.48 19.29
N GLY A 360 17.81 17.35 19.47
CA GLY A 360 19.12 17.27 20.15
C GLY A 360 20.18 18.13 19.45
N ALA A 361 20.25 18.07 18.12
CA ALA A 361 21.13 18.93 17.31
C ALA A 361 20.78 20.43 17.48
N VAL A 362 19.49 20.80 17.46
CA VAL A 362 19.04 22.17 17.76
C VAL A 362 19.42 22.61 19.18
N TYR A 363 19.31 21.71 20.17
CA TYR A 363 19.78 22.00 21.53
C TYR A 363 21.30 22.20 21.61
N LEU A 364 22.10 21.49 20.80
CA LEU A 364 23.54 21.72 20.71
C LEU A 364 23.87 23.11 20.15
N GLN A 365 23.19 23.56 19.09
CA GLN A 365 23.34 24.92 18.55
C GLN A 365 22.96 26.00 19.58
N GLN A 366 21.98 25.72 20.44
CA GLN A 366 21.57 26.57 21.56
C GLN A 366 22.46 26.42 22.82
N LYS A 367 23.49 25.57 22.80
CA LYS A 367 24.34 25.19 23.96
C LYS A 367 23.57 24.60 25.16
N LEU A 368 22.36 24.06 24.93
CA LEU A 368 21.51 23.42 25.93
C LEU A 368 21.88 21.94 26.11
N TYR A 369 23.15 21.67 26.43
CA TYR A 369 23.77 20.35 26.43
C TYR A 369 23.02 19.28 27.23
N ALA A 370 22.47 19.63 28.40
CA ALA A 370 21.70 18.68 29.22
C ALA A 370 20.44 18.18 28.51
N LYS A 371 19.75 19.05 27.75
CA LYS A 371 18.56 18.66 26.96
C LYS A 371 18.92 17.83 25.74
N ALA A 372 20.04 18.15 25.08
CA ALA A 372 20.57 17.33 24.00
C ALA A 372 20.87 15.89 24.47
N VAL A 373 21.54 15.72 25.62
CA VAL A 373 21.75 14.40 26.23
C VAL A 373 20.43 13.68 26.55
N THR A 374 19.40 14.40 27.02
CA THR A 374 18.07 13.79 27.25
C THR A 374 17.46 13.23 25.96
N ASP A 375 17.56 13.95 24.84
CA ASP A 375 17.03 13.50 23.55
C ASP A 375 17.85 12.31 22.99
N PHE A 376 19.18 12.37 23.06
CA PHE A 376 20.04 11.26 22.63
C PHE A 376 19.88 10.00 23.51
N ASN A 377 19.65 10.17 24.82
CA ASN A 377 19.24 9.06 25.70
C ASN A 377 17.94 8.41 25.22
N LYS A 378 16.95 9.21 24.81
CA LYS A 378 15.66 8.68 24.36
C LYS A 378 15.76 7.94 23.04
N MET A 379 16.63 8.37 22.13
CA MET A 379 16.95 7.61 20.91
C MET A 379 17.51 6.22 21.24
N ILE A 380 18.46 6.13 22.17
CA ILE A 380 19.05 4.86 22.63
C ILE A 380 18.03 3.98 23.36
N GLU A 381 17.05 4.58 24.05
CA GLU A 381 15.95 3.84 24.69
C GLU A 381 14.97 3.25 23.66
N ILE A 382 14.71 3.95 22.56
CA ILE A 382 13.82 3.49 21.48
C ILE A 382 14.52 2.44 20.61
N ASP A 383 15.79 2.68 20.24
CA ASP A 383 16.62 1.73 19.49
C ASP A 383 18.06 1.68 20.06
N PRO A 384 18.38 0.67 20.90
CA PRO A 384 19.72 0.46 21.44
C PRO A 384 20.79 0.08 20.39
N THR A 385 20.40 -0.13 19.13
CA THR A 385 21.31 -0.41 18.01
C THR A 385 21.60 0.82 17.15
N PHE A 386 20.87 1.92 17.34
CA PHE A 386 21.06 3.16 16.59
C PHE A 386 22.34 3.89 17.01
N SER A 387 23.42 3.70 16.23
CA SER A 387 24.78 4.18 16.50
C SER A 387 24.86 5.70 16.71
N ASP A 388 24.10 6.48 15.93
CA ASP A 388 24.05 7.94 16.02
C ASP A 388 23.59 8.45 17.39
N GLY A 389 22.74 7.71 18.10
CA GLY A 389 22.32 8.07 19.47
C GLY A 389 23.52 8.11 20.42
N TYR A 390 24.39 7.11 20.34
CA TYR A 390 25.64 7.07 21.11
C TYR A 390 26.67 8.09 20.59
N LEU A 391 26.86 8.20 19.28
CA LEU A 391 27.82 9.15 18.67
C LEU A 391 27.50 10.60 19.06
N ASN A 392 26.23 11.00 18.93
CA ASN A 392 25.82 12.37 19.24
C ASN A 392 25.92 12.64 20.74
N ARG A 393 25.57 11.67 21.61
CA ARG A 393 25.76 11.77 23.06
C ARG A 393 27.25 11.89 23.42
N ALA A 394 28.13 11.09 22.81
CA ALA A 394 29.58 11.18 22.97
C ALA A 394 30.11 12.58 22.64
N GLY A 395 29.64 13.17 21.53
CA GLY A 395 29.95 14.55 21.15
C GLY A 395 29.56 15.56 22.23
N VAL A 396 28.39 15.41 22.87
CA VAL A 396 27.98 16.31 23.97
C VAL A 396 28.85 16.11 25.22
N HIS A 397 29.19 14.87 25.57
CA HIS A 397 30.08 14.60 26.71
C HIS A 397 31.48 15.19 26.48
N ALA A 398 32.04 15.05 25.28
CA ALA A 398 33.32 15.65 24.91
C ALA A 398 33.30 17.19 25.02
N ILE A 399 32.25 17.85 24.51
CA ILE A 399 32.06 19.31 24.65
C ILE A 399 31.95 19.74 26.13
N ARG A 400 31.39 18.88 26.99
CA ARG A 400 31.29 19.12 28.44
C ARG A 400 32.57 18.77 29.22
N GLY A 401 33.61 18.24 28.57
CA GLY A 401 34.85 17.77 29.21
C GLY A 401 34.75 16.39 29.88
N ASP A 402 33.62 15.70 29.74
CA ASP A 402 33.38 14.36 30.29
C ASP A 402 33.95 13.29 29.33
N MET A 403 35.28 13.22 29.26
CA MET A 403 35.98 12.35 28.32
C MET A 403 35.74 10.85 28.61
N ALA A 404 35.46 10.48 29.85
CA ALA A 404 35.18 9.09 30.21
C ALA A 404 33.87 8.60 29.59
N ALA A 405 32.77 9.38 29.71
CA ALA A 405 31.51 9.06 29.06
C ALA A 405 31.61 9.18 27.54
N ALA A 406 32.32 10.20 27.02
CA ALA A 406 32.53 10.38 25.59
C ALA A 406 33.22 9.17 24.93
N LEU A 407 34.28 8.64 25.55
CA LEU A 407 34.99 7.46 25.06
C LEU A 407 34.14 6.18 25.16
N ALA A 408 33.34 6.03 26.23
CA ALA A 408 32.45 4.88 26.37
C ALA A 408 31.38 4.85 25.26
N ASP A 409 30.73 5.98 25.01
CA ASP A 409 29.72 6.10 23.95
C ASP A 409 30.33 6.00 22.54
N ALA A 410 31.48 6.62 22.29
CA ALA A 410 32.17 6.52 21.00
C ALA A 410 32.59 5.07 20.69
N ARG A 411 33.11 4.32 21.68
CA ARG A 411 33.37 2.88 21.53
C ARG A 411 32.10 2.09 21.20
N LYS A 412 30.97 2.39 21.84
CA LYS A 412 29.69 1.72 21.57
C LYS A 412 29.15 2.04 20.17
N ALA A 413 29.23 3.30 19.73
CA ALA A 413 28.87 3.71 18.38
C ALA A 413 29.77 3.05 17.31
N ALA A 414 31.08 2.92 17.58
CA ALA A 414 32.03 2.24 16.69
C ALA A 414 31.79 0.72 16.60
N GLN A 415 31.41 0.07 17.70
CA GLN A 415 30.96 -1.34 17.72
C GLN A 415 29.67 -1.54 16.92
N LEU A 416 28.76 -0.57 16.95
CA LEU A 416 27.53 -0.53 16.13
C LEU A 416 27.77 -0.09 14.68
N GLY A 417 29.04 0.11 14.27
CA GLY A 417 29.43 0.31 12.88
C GLY A 417 29.62 1.76 12.42
N SER A 418 29.42 2.79 13.26
CA SER A 418 29.69 4.18 12.86
C SER A 418 31.18 4.37 12.53
N ALA A 419 31.46 4.99 11.38
CA ALA A 419 32.81 5.36 10.95
C ALA A 419 33.28 6.64 11.63
N GLU A 420 32.36 7.59 11.83
CA GLU A 420 32.55 8.85 12.54
C GLU A 420 32.98 8.61 13.99
N ALA A 421 32.41 7.59 14.63
CA ALA A 421 32.78 7.17 15.97
C ALA A 421 34.23 6.64 16.06
N LYS A 422 34.70 5.93 15.03
CA LYS A 422 36.10 5.46 14.95
C LYS A 422 37.05 6.65 14.80
N LEU A 423 36.75 7.56 13.89
CA LEU A 423 37.49 8.82 13.71
C LEU A 423 37.49 9.70 14.97
N LEU A 424 36.43 9.65 15.78
CA LEU A 424 36.37 10.34 17.07
C LEU A 424 37.31 9.71 18.10
N LEU A 425 37.40 8.37 18.16
CA LEU A 425 38.33 7.67 19.05
C LEU A 425 39.79 7.97 18.69
N GLU A 426 40.15 7.88 17.40
CA GLU A 426 41.50 8.22 16.91
C GLU A 426 41.91 9.65 17.31
N ARG A 427 40.99 10.61 17.17
CA ARG A 427 41.20 12.02 17.59
C ARG A 427 41.31 12.22 19.10
N LEU A 428 40.73 11.32 19.89
CA LEU A 428 40.85 11.30 21.34
C LEU A 428 42.07 10.48 21.82
N GLY A 429 42.92 10.00 20.90
CA GLY A 429 44.17 9.30 21.19
C GLY A 429 43.99 7.85 21.63
N GLN A 430 43.01 7.15 21.04
CA GLN A 430 42.58 5.78 21.39
C GLN A 430 42.43 4.88 20.16
#